data_AF-A0A1J4KBW5-F1
#
_entry.id   AF-A0A1J4KBW5-F1
#
_cell.length_a   1.000
_cell.length_b   1.000
_cell.length_c   1.000
_cell.angle_alpha   90.00
_cell.angle_beta   90.00
_cell.angle_gamma   90.00
#
_symmetry.space_group_name_H-M   'P 1'
#
loop_
_entity.id
_entity.type
_entity.pdbx_description
1 polymer ?
#
loop_
_entity_poly.entity_id
_entity_poly.type
_entity_poly.pdbx_seq_one_letter_code
_entity_poly.pdbx_strand_id
1 'polypeptide(L)'
;MSSLPKLISLLANKVGDLLVPPTAESVQQKIKSIWVELLKIFSHYSNRHFDLMHESLESLIEELETAESHNLINVAINEVGKLNLMPHLVIFTKTHRNKKVINEVLTFFCECSKFTPFLKKLFFIKSLNGLLVKYEPPNNDLIKNIVSYLLLKPKYIHLYLEKTSSPFLTRTFFTFSENYSVCGELILNLVNQSKTNECLLEIISSSVFINPLVTFVIDCLSTYTIDRGKQSFLDYINRSVSFGPFDYIYSITRAFDSDIITPFVIEEDPIPSLRNSIYLLTSFECEYLMKPPLEFLEGALVDYLSESDEQILILTIRCSTLLFESTDPYLGDIPNSYNTVDDFMGFTKPEWHVKSDIIDIYNSAISHISVSLSSSIVNRNKCKWDAEYLFKELLNKLSKFVMNSFTINLALQEFFVSFAANWSSSSNFHALSKDCENGLVNTLIEVCGIMEKRIGMRPETIQNITENYELLENMERGASVTEEQKKYINLIILLEFLKELHAISQAKGFLNQHAM
;
A
#
# COMPACT_ATOMS: atom_id res chain seq x y z
N MET A 1 44.20 24.53 42.41
CA MET A 1 43.46 25.77 42.71
C MET A 1 43.64 26.80 41.58
N SER A 2 43.22 26.52 40.35
CA SER A 2 43.43 27.43 39.20
C SER A 2 42.20 27.58 38.27
N SER A 3 41.02 27.15 38.70
CA SER A 3 39.80 27.17 37.88
C SER A 3 38.99 28.47 37.95
N LEU A 4 39.16 29.29 38.98
CA LEU A 4 38.34 30.47 39.21
C LEU A 4 38.52 31.58 38.16
N PRO A 5 39.75 31.94 37.72
CA PRO A 5 39.93 32.99 36.71
C PRO A 5 39.40 32.59 35.33
N LYS A 6 39.50 31.30 34.97
CA LYS A 6 38.93 30.75 33.73
C LYS A 6 37.40 30.75 33.77
N LEU A 7 36.80 30.40 34.91
CA LEU A 7 35.35 30.44 35.09
C LEU A 7 34.79 31.87 35.05
N ILE A 8 35.50 32.83 35.67
CA ILE A 8 35.12 34.25 35.67
C ILE A 8 35.23 34.84 34.27
N SER A 9 36.26 34.47 33.50
CA SER A 9 36.40 34.86 32.09
C SER A 9 35.29 34.30 31.20
N LEU A 10 34.92 33.03 31.38
CA LEU A 10 33.80 32.39 30.66
C LEU A 10 32.45 33.01 31.03
N LEU A 11 32.23 33.33 32.31
CA LEU A 11 31.03 34.02 32.78
C LEU A 11 30.97 35.47 32.29
N ALA A 12 32.10 36.20 32.28
CA ALA A 12 32.16 37.58 31.79
C ALA A 12 31.91 37.66 30.28
N ASN A 13 32.40 36.69 29.49
CA ASN A 13 32.09 36.61 28.06
C ASN A 13 30.61 36.27 27.83
N LYS A 14 30.03 35.30 28.56
CA LYS A 14 28.59 35.00 28.48
C LYS A 14 27.70 36.17 28.90
N VAL A 15 28.11 36.96 29.90
CA VAL A 15 27.39 38.17 30.33
C VAL A 15 27.57 39.33 29.35
N GLY A 16 28.74 39.44 28.71
CA GLY A 16 29.01 40.41 27.64
C GLY A 16 28.17 40.15 26.38
N ASP A 17 28.07 38.89 25.96
CA ASP A 17 27.21 38.44 24.85
C ASP A 17 25.71 38.64 25.15
N LEU A 18 25.31 38.72 26.43
CA LEU A 18 23.94 39.05 26.87
C LEU A 18 23.61 40.55 26.87
N LEU A 19 24.62 41.43 26.88
CA LEU A 19 24.45 42.89 27.03
C LEU A 19 24.50 43.67 25.72
N VAL A 20 25.10 43.10 24.67
CA VAL A 20 25.12 43.68 23.33
C VAL A 20 24.54 42.67 22.36
N PRO A 21 23.34 42.91 21.78
CA PRO A 21 22.77 41.98 20.83
C PRO A 21 23.76 41.79 19.66
N PRO A 22 23.96 40.54 19.19
CA PRO A 22 24.86 40.26 18.09
C PRO A 22 24.48 41.11 16.88
N THR A 23 25.48 41.66 16.22
CA THR A 23 25.33 42.43 14.98
C THR A 23 25.66 41.55 13.78
N ALA A 24 25.22 41.95 12.59
CA ALA A 24 25.56 41.23 11.35
C ALA A 24 27.08 41.08 11.17
N GLU A 25 27.87 42.09 11.56
CA GLU A 25 29.32 42.08 11.44
C GLU A 25 29.98 41.17 12.49
N SER A 26 29.50 41.19 13.74
CA SER A 26 30.05 40.31 14.78
C SER A 26 29.81 38.83 14.47
N VAL A 27 28.62 38.47 13.96
CA VAL A 27 28.31 37.09 13.53
C VAL A 27 29.23 36.65 12.38
N GLN A 28 29.42 37.50 11.37
CA GLN A 28 30.33 37.19 10.26
C GLN A 28 31.77 36.99 10.73
N GLN A 29 32.25 37.82 11.66
CA GLN A 29 33.61 37.71 12.20
C GLN A 29 33.79 36.42 13.01
N LYS A 30 32.83 36.06 13.86
CA LYS A 30 32.86 34.79 14.62
C LYS A 30 32.91 33.58 13.69
N ILE A 31 32.05 33.52 12.67
CA ILE A 31 32.06 32.43 11.67
C ILE A 31 33.39 32.36 10.92
N LYS A 32 33.96 33.50 10.49
CA LYS A 32 35.28 33.54 9.85
C LYS A 32 36.39 33.02 10.77
N SER A 33 36.35 33.39 12.05
CA SER A 33 37.33 32.93 13.04
C SER A 33 37.29 31.41 13.18
N ILE A 34 36.11 30.85 13.40
CA ILE A 34 35.90 29.39 13.52
C ILE A 34 36.36 28.68 12.23
N TRP A 35 36.07 29.26 11.07
CA TRP A 35 36.51 28.70 9.79
C TRP A 35 38.04 28.67 9.64
N VAL A 36 38.74 29.72 10.07
CA VAL A 36 40.21 29.75 10.06
C VAL A 36 40.80 28.66 10.97
N GLU A 37 40.15 28.38 12.10
CA GLU A 37 40.55 27.29 13.00
C GLU A 37 40.33 25.91 12.36
N LEU A 38 39.17 25.68 11.75
CA LEU A 38 38.89 24.47 10.99
C LEU A 38 39.90 24.23 9.87
N LEU A 39 40.29 25.28 9.12
CA LEU A 39 41.32 25.15 8.08
C LEU A 39 42.68 24.72 8.62
N LYS A 40 43.11 25.25 9.78
CA LYS A 40 44.34 24.83 10.44
C LYS A 40 44.28 23.36 10.89
N ILE A 41 43.12 22.91 11.34
CA ILE A 41 42.89 21.51 11.70
C ILE A 41 42.98 20.63 10.46
N PHE A 42 42.37 21.03 9.35
CA PHE A 42 42.36 20.25 8.10
C PHE A 42 43.75 20.12 7.47
N SER A 43 44.61 21.15 7.56
CA SER A 43 45.96 21.12 6.99
C SER A 43 46.93 20.22 7.76
N HIS A 44 46.64 19.93 9.03
CA HIS A 44 47.54 19.17 9.92
C HIS A 44 46.82 17.99 10.61
N TYR A 45 45.77 17.46 9.99
CA TYR A 45 44.89 16.53 10.67
C TYR A 45 45.62 15.28 11.20
N SER A 46 45.34 14.96 12.45
CA SER A 46 45.77 13.73 13.13
C SER A 46 44.62 13.26 14.01
N ASN A 47 44.62 12.00 14.47
CA ASN A 47 43.55 11.51 15.36
C ASN A 47 43.42 12.32 16.66
N ARG A 48 44.47 13.06 17.08
CA ARG A 48 44.44 13.96 18.25
C ARG A 48 43.75 15.30 17.96
N HIS A 49 43.53 15.64 16.69
CA HIS A 49 42.84 16.86 16.27
C HIS A 49 41.33 16.65 16.07
N PHE A 50 40.81 15.44 16.33
CA PHE A 50 39.39 15.16 16.23
C PHE A 50 38.58 15.98 17.24
N ASP A 51 39.01 16.03 18.50
CA ASP A 51 38.30 16.77 19.57
C ASP A 51 38.23 18.27 19.25
N LEU A 52 39.32 18.85 18.72
CA LEU A 52 39.34 20.25 18.28
C LEU A 52 38.40 20.51 17.09
N MET A 53 38.27 19.55 16.17
CA MET A 53 37.35 19.65 15.05
C MET A 53 35.90 19.65 15.54
N HIS A 54 35.58 18.74 16.46
CA HIS A 54 34.28 18.65 17.10
C HIS A 54 33.93 19.96 17.83
N GLU A 55 34.81 20.46 18.71
CA GLU A 55 34.63 21.74 19.41
C GLU A 55 34.39 22.92 18.44
N SER A 56 35.10 22.94 17.31
CA SER A 56 34.94 23.99 16.30
C SER A 56 33.60 23.89 15.55
N LEU A 57 33.13 22.69 15.26
CA LEU A 57 31.83 22.46 14.62
C LEU A 57 30.67 22.75 15.58
N GLU A 58 30.79 22.39 16.85
CA GLU A 58 29.82 22.77 17.89
C GLU A 58 29.76 24.29 18.06
N SER A 59 30.91 24.96 18.14
CA SER A 59 30.97 26.43 18.22
C SER A 59 30.29 27.10 17.01
N LEU A 60 30.39 26.49 15.83
CA LEU A 60 29.70 26.98 14.64
C LEU A 60 28.18 26.78 14.72
N ILE A 61 27.72 25.67 15.28
CA ILE A 61 26.29 25.42 15.52
C ILE A 61 25.73 26.44 16.53
N GLU A 62 26.42 26.66 17.66
CA GLU A 62 26.00 27.64 18.67
C GLU A 62 25.90 29.06 18.09
N GLU A 63 26.81 29.43 17.20
CA GLU A 63 26.75 30.74 16.52
C GLU A 63 25.59 30.81 15.52
N LEU A 64 25.22 29.70 14.86
CA LEU A 64 24.04 29.63 13.99
C LEU A 64 22.74 29.76 14.81
N GLU A 65 22.63 29.10 15.96
CA GLU A 65 21.49 29.22 16.87
C GLU A 65 21.37 30.63 17.45
N THR A 66 22.50 31.24 17.81
CA THR A 66 22.58 32.63 18.25
C THR A 66 22.12 33.57 17.14
N ALA A 67 22.55 33.34 15.90
CA ALA A 67 22.09 34.12 14.76
C ALA A 67 20.59 33.93 14.48
N GLU A 68 20.03 32.73 14.66
CA GLU A 68 18.59 32.48 14.49
C GLU A 68 17.75 33.20 15.53
N SER A 69 18.09 33.08 16.82
CA SER A 69 17.39 33.76 17.91
C SER A 69 17.36 35.29 17.78
N HIS A 70 18.31 35.86 17.03
CA HIS A 70 18.42 37.30 16.76
C HIS A 70 18.01 37.70 15.33
N ASN A 71 17.35 36.83 14.56
CA ASN A 71 16.92 37.07 13.17
C ASN A 71 18.06 37.38 12.17
N LEU A 72 19.29 36.97 12.47
CA LEU A 72 20.49 37.12 11.66
C LEU A 72 20.92 35.85 10.92
N ILE A 73 20.13 34.77 10.99
CA ILE A 73 20.48 33.46 10.38
C ILE A 73 20.81 33.55 8.89
N ASN A 74 20.14 34.42 8.12
CA ASN A 74 20.47 34.61 6.71
C ASN A 74 21.86 35.24 6.50
N VAL A 75 22.31 36.10 7.41
CA VAL A 75 23.66 36.68 7.39
C VAL A 75 24.69 35.58 7.64
N ALA A 76 24.47 34.78 8.68
CA ALA A 76 25.34 33.65 9.04
C ALA A 76 25.47 32.65 7.88
N ILE A 77 24.35 32.20 7.32
CA ILE A 77 24.32 31.24 6.21
C ILE A 77 24.98 31.78 4.95
N ASN A 78 24.79 33.07 4.64
CA ASN A 78 25.47 33.69 3.50
C ASN A 78 26.99 33.71 3.71
N GLU A 79 27.47 33.93 4.94
CA GLU A 79 28.90 33.89 5.24
C GLU A 79 29.46 32.46 5.15
N VAL A 80 28.77 31.46 5.72
CA VAL A 80 29.11 30.03 5.55
C VAL A 80 29.21 29.66 4.06
N GLY A 81 28.29 30.18 3.24
CA GLY A 81 28.29 30.00 1.79
C GLY A 81 29.49 30.66 1.10
N LYS A 82 29.83 31.91 1.43
CA LYS A 82 31.01 32.60 0.87
C LYS A 82 32.32 31.88 1.20
N LEU A 83 32.41 31.29 2.38
CA LEU A 83 33.58 30.54 2.84
C LEU A 83 33.67 29.14 2.22
N ASN A 84 32.66 28.70 1.46
CA ASN A 84 32.57 27.34 0.91
C ASN A 84 32.77 26.24 1.98
N LEU A 85 32.32 26.49 3.21
CA LEU A 85 32.61 25.63 4.35
C LEU A 85 32.08 24.20 4.13
N MET A 86 30.83 24.06 3.68
CA MET A 86 30.19 22.77 3.45
C MET A 86 30.95 21.91 2.41
N PRO A 87 31.26 22.41 1.18
CA PRO A 87 32.09 21.67 0.24
C PRO A 87 33.43 21.20 0.80
N HIS A 88 34.11 22.03 1.59
CA HIS A 88 35.41 21.67 2.17
C HIS A 88 35.28 20.55 3.21
N LEU A 89 34.23 20.53 4.03
CA LEU A 89 33.96 19.41 4.94
C LEU A 89 33.77 18.09 4.17
N VAL A 90 33.07 18.13 3.03
CA VAL A 90 32.88 16.95 2.18
C VAL A 90 34.18 16.50 1.52
N ILE A 91 35.02 17.43 1.06
CA ILE A 91 36.34 17.09 0.54
C ILE A 91 37.21 16.48 1.65
N PHE A 92 37.15 17.05 2.85
CA PHE A 92 37.91 16.60 3.99
C PHE A 92 37.56 15.15 4.40
N THR A 93 36.28 14.80 4.46
CA THR A 93 35.82 13.42 4.72
C THR A 93 36.24 12.44 3.62
N LYS A 94 36.28 12.88 2.36
CA LYS A 94 36.75 12.06 1.24
C LYS A 94 38.24 11.76 1.33
N THR A 95 39.04 12.75 1.74
CA THR A 95 40.49 12.62 1.94
C THR A 95 40.80 11.79 3.18
N HIS A 96 40.04 12.01 4.26
CA HIS A 96 40.21 11.35 5.55
C HIS A 96 39.02 10.42 5.79
N ARG A 97 39.12 9.19 5.28
CA ARG A 97 38.08 8.13 5.37
C ARG A 97 37.92 7.54 6.79
N ASN A 98 38.10 8.36 7.82
CA ASN A 98 37.91 7.96 9.21
C ASN A 98 36.41 8.03 9.55
N LYS A 99 35.84 6.91 10.02
CA LYS A 99 34.42 6.82 10.39
C LYS A 99 34.01 7.88 11.42
N LYS A 100 34.86 8.22 12.39
CA LYS A 100 34.56 9.26 13.39
C LYS A 100 34.39 10.63 12.74
N VAL A 101 35.29 11.00 11.82
CA VAL A 101 35.22 12.27 11.08
C VAL A 101 33.99 12.34 10.19
N ILE A 102 33.69 11.24 9.49
CA ILE A 102 32.50 11.15 8.63
C ILE A 102 31.23 11.35 9.47
N ASN A 103 31.11 10.65 10.60
CA ASN A 103 29.97 10.77 11.49
C ASN A 103 29.83 12.19 12.04
N GLU A 104 30.93 12.82 12.44
CA GLU A 104 30.93 14.20 12.96
C GLU A 104 30.42 15.21 11.91
N VAL A 105 30.90 15.08 10.67
CA VAL A 105 30.43 15.93 9.57
C VAL A 105 28.95 15.66 9.26
N LEU A 106 28.49 14.41 9.31
CA LEU A 106 27.07 14.09 9.12
C LEU A 106 26.19 14.66 10.23
N THR A 107 26.64 14.60 11.49
CA THR A 107 25.97 15.26 12.63
C THR A 107 25.86 16.76 12.41
N PHE A 108 26.93 17.40 11.96
CA PHE A 108 26.91 18.83 11.63
C PHE A 108 25.88 19.18 10.52
N PHE A 109 25.79 18.35 9.47
CA PHE A 109 24.75 18.51 8.44
C PHE A 109 23.34 18.31 9.01
N CYS A 110 23.15 17.36 9.92
CA CYS A 110 21.89 17.12 10.62
C CYS A 110 21.47 18.36 11.42
N GLU A 111 22.36 18.95 12.20
CA GLU A 111 22.08 20.17 12.96
C GLU A 111 21.78 21.35 12.03
N CYS A 112 22.57 21.52 10.96
CA CYS A 112 22.32 22.56 9.97
C CYS A 112 20.97 22.42 9.25
N SER A 113 20.45 21.19 9.11
CA SER A 113 19.17 20.93 8.46
C SER A 113 17.95 21.45 9.25
N LYS A 114 18.11 21.72 10.55
CA LYS A 114 17.04 22.32 11.39
C LYS A 114 16.75 23.75 10.98
N PHE A 115 17.75 24.47 10.46
CA PHE A 115 17.59 25.83 9.97
C PHE A 115 17.05 25.84 8.55
N THR A 116 15.75 26.09 8.42
CA THR A 116 15.02 26.18 7.13
C THR A 116 15.76 26.95 6.02
N PRO A 117 16.47 28.08 6.28
CA PRO A 117 17.15 28.80 5.21
C PRO A 117 18.39 28.10 4.62
N PHE A 118 18.98 27.10 5.29
CA PHE A 118 20.04 26.26 4.71
C PHE A 118 19.47 25.35 3.61
N LEU A 119 18.25 24.85 3.80
CA LEU A 119 17.60 23.87 2.93
C LEU A 119 17.23 24.38 1.53
N LYS A 120 17.42 25.67 1.25
CA LYS A 120 17.29 26.29 -0.08
C LYS A 120 18.62 26.65 -0.74
N LYS A 121 19.76 26.39 -0.09
CA LYS A 121 21.08 26.84 -0.57
C LYS A 121 21.81 25.73 -1.33
N LEU A 122 22.16 26.02 -2.59
CA LEU A 122 22.86 25.07 -3.46
C LEU A 122 24.16 24.51 -2.86
N PHE A 123 24.94 25.31 -2.13
CA PHE A 123 26.19 24.85 -1.52
C PHE A 123 25.95 23.78 -0.45
N PHE A 124 24.82 23.86 0.28
CA PHE A 124 24.43 22.87 1.27
C PHE A 124 23.95 21.60 0.56
N ILE A 125 23.01 21.75 -0.38
CA ILE A 125 22.37 20.63 -1.09
C ILE A 125 23.37 19.80 -1.88
N LYS A 126 24.26 20.44 -2.66
CA LYS A 126 25.30 19.73 -3.43
C LYS A 126 26.29 18.99 -2.53
N SER A 127 26.65 19.60 -1.40
CA SER A 127 27.55 18.98 -0.43
C SER A 127 26.90 17.79 0.24
N LEU A 128 25.63 17.92 0.62
CA LEU A 128 24.84 16.84 1.18
C LEU A 128 24.74 15.66 0.22
N ASN A 129 24.36 15.88 -1.05
CA ASN A 129 24.33 14.81 -2.05
C ASN A 129 25.71 14.14 -2.16
N GLY A 130 26.79 14.93 -2.21
CA GLY A 130 28.15 14.42 -2.24
C GLY A 130 28.56 13.56 -1.03
N LEU A 131 27.96 13.78 0.15
CA LEU A 131 28.12 12.93 1.33
C LEU A 131 27.28 11.65 1.23
N LEU A 132 25.99 11.80 0.91
CA LEU A 132 25.03 10.70 0.87
C LEU A 132 25.35 9.64 -0.21
N VAL A 133 26.07 10.02 -1.28
CA VAL A 133 26.61 9.04 -2.26
C VAL A 133 27.46 7.97 -1.59
N LYS A 134 28.25 8.32 -0.57
CA LYS A 134 29.29 7.44 0.00
C LYS A 134 29.01 6.98 1.42
N TYR A 135 28.22 7.75 2.16
CA TYR A 135 28.10 7.60 3.59
C TYR A 135 26.64 7.62 4.03
N GLU A 136 26.33 6.80 5.03
CA GLU A 136 25.02 6.74 5.66
C GLU A 136 25.00 7.70 6.85
N PRO A 137 23.96 8.53 7.00
CA PRO A 137 23.83 9.36 8.19
C PRO A 137 23.69 8.46 9.43
N PRO A 138 24.33 8.83 10.56
CA PRO A 138 24.30 8.00 11.77
C PRO A 138 22.89 7.91 12.38
N ASN A 139 22.01 8.85 12.05
CA ASN A 139 20.58 8.81 12.33
C ASN A 139 19.76 9.19 11.08
N ASN A 140 18.46 8.88 11.08
CA ASN A 140 17.56 9.22 9.98
C ASN A 140 16.97 10.64 10.09
N ASP A 141 17.37 11.43 11.09
CA ASP A 141 16.76 12.75 11.37
C ASP A 141 17.10 13.78 10.28
N LEU A 142 18.30 13.72 9.71
CA LEU A 142 18.70 14.56 8.57
C LEU A 142 17.73 14.39 7.39
N ILE A 143 17.43 13.14 7.02
CA ILE A 143 16.49 12.85 5.93
C ILE A 143 15.07 13.29 6.33
N LYS A 144 14.63 13.01 7.55
CA LYS A 144 13.30 13.41 8.07
C LYS A 144 13.11 14.93 8.05
N ASN A 145 14.11 15.71 8.44
CA ASN A 145 14.06 17.18 8.42
C ASN A 145 13.92 17.71 7.00
N ILE A 146 14.70 17.17 6.06
CA ILE A 146 14.66 17.59 4.65
C ILE A 146 13.32 17.21 4.03
N VAL A 147 12.83 15.98 4.24
CA VAL A 147 11.52 15.56 3.71
C VAL A 147 10.41 16.44 4.27
N SER A 148 10.38 16.69 5.59
CA SER A 148 9.40 17.59 6.22
C SER A 148 9.42 18.99 5.60
N TYR A 149 10.61 19.53 5.34
CA TYR A 149 10.74 20.81 4.65
C TYR A 149 10.22 20.76 3.21
N LEU A 150 10.53 19.71 2.46
CA LEU A 150 10.11 19.55 1.07
C LEU A 150 8.60 19.35 0.94
N LEU A 151 7.96 18.67 1.90
CA LEU A 151 6.49 18.60 1.97
C LEU A 151 5.86 19.99 2.16
N LEU A 152 6.47 20.85 2.99
CA LEU A 152 6.02 22.24 3.19
C LEU A 152 6.39 23.18 2.04
N LYS A 153 7.47 22.89 1.30
CA LYS A 153 8.02 23.74 0.23
C LYS A 153 8.40 22.90 -1.01
N PRO A 154 7.42 22.25 -1.68
CA PRO A 154 7.67 21.27 -2.74
C PRO A 154 8.41 21.85 -3.96
N LYS A 155 8.33 23.17 -4.19
CA LYS A 155 9.08 23.84 -5.26
C LYS A 155 10.60 23.65 -5.20
N TYR A 156 11.18 23.36 -4.03
CA TYR A 156 12.63 23.15 -3.89
C TYR A 156 13.07 21.71 -4.13
N ILE A 157 12.13 20.78 -4.35
CA ILE A 157 12.43 19.35 -4.45
C ILE A 157 13.45 19.04 -5.54
N HIS A 158 13.30 19.67 -6.71
CA HIS A 158 14.19 19.50 -7.86
C HIS A 158 15.66 19.85 -7.55
N LEU A 159 15.94 20.67 -6.52
CA LEU A 159 17.31 21.01 -6.12
C LEU A 159 18.05 19.83 -5.47
N TYR A 160 17.31 18.92 -4.83
CA TYR A 160 17.85 17.76 -4.12
C TYR A 160 18.05 16.55 -5.03
N LEU A 161 17.56 16.63 -6.28
CA LEU A 161 17.51 15.51 -7.19
C LEU A 161 18.50 15.71 -8.33
N GLU A 162 19.17 14.63 -8.71
CA GLU A 162 20.13 14.60 -9.82
C GLU A 162 19.73 13.48 -10.79
N LYS A 163 19.82 13.77 -12.10
CA LYS A 163 19.31 12.89 -13.18
C LYS A 163 19.90 11.48 -13.18
N THR A 164 21.19 11.35 -12.88
CA THR A 164 21.93 10.07 -13.02
C THR A 164 22.07 9.29 -11.71
N SER A 165 21.93 9.96 -10.58
CA SER A 165 22.00 9.36 -9.25
C SER A 165 21.38 10.33 -8.28
N SER A 166 20.29 9.97 -7.59
CA SER A 166 19.75 10.79 -6.50
C SER A 166 20.01 10.09 -5.17
N PRO A 167 21.16 10.37 -4.51
CA PRO A 167 21.48 9.84 -3.19
C PRO A 167 20.41 10.20 -2.17
N PHE A 168 19.86 11.41 -2.25
CA PHE A 168 18.77 11.82 -1.38
C PHE A 168 17.56 10.89 -1.51
N LEU A 169 17.02 10.68 -2.72
CA LEU A 169 15.88 9.76 -2.92
C LEU A 169 16.22 8.35 -2.48
N THR A 170 17.40 7.86 -2.89
CA THR A 170 17.88 6.53 -2.51
C THR A 170 17.83 6.36 -0.99
N ARG A 171 18.32 7.35 -0.23
CA ARG A 171 18.30 7.33 1.24
C ARG A 171 16.91 7.49 1.82
N THR A 172 16.07 8.37 1.27
CA THR A 172 14.67 8.50 1.67
C THR A 172 13.91 7.17 1.52
N PHE A 173 14.18 6.45 0.45
CA PHE A 173 13.58 5.15 0.20
C PHE A 173 14.15 4.04 1.09
N PHE A 174 15.44 4.04 1.40
CA PHE A 174 15.98 3.15 2.43
C PHE A 174 15.32 3.36 3.81
N THR A 175 14.85 4.58 4.11
CA THR A 175 14.16 4.87 5.37
C THR A 175 12.67 4.51 5.38
N PHE A 176 12.13 3.88 4.32
CA PHE A 176 10.71 3.49 4.23
C PHE A 176 10.20 2.75 5.46
N SER A 177 11.02 1.85 6.03
CA SER A 177 10.65 1.00 7.16
C SER A 177 10.32 1.76 8.44
N GLU A 178 10.64 3.06 8.53
CA GLU A 178 10.42 3.87 9.74
C GLU A 178 9.25 4.85 9.63
N ASN A 179 8.83 5.27 8.43
CA ASN A 179 7.77 6.27 8.27
C ASN A 179 7.11 6.27 6.87
N TYR A 180 6.24 5.30 6.64
CA TYR A 180 5.51 5.13 5.37
C TYR A 180 4.68 6.34 4.96
N SER A 181 3.97 6.99 5.88
CA SER A 181 3.09 8.12 5.54
C SER A 181 3.85 9.31 4.96
N VAL A 182 4.95 9.70 5.62
CA VAL A 182 5.76 10.85 5.18
C VAL A 182 6.43 10.58 3.83
N CYS A 183 6.88 9.35 3.61
CA CYS A 183 7.46 8.97 2.32
C CYS A 183 6.39 8.91 1.21
N GLY A 184 5.20 8.42 1.53
CA GLY A 184 4.06 8.38 0.62
C GLY A 184 3.63 9.76 0.15
N GLU A 185 3.48 10.71 1.09
CA GLU A 185 3.18 12.11 0.76
C GLU A 185 4.26 12.75 -0.12
N LEU A 186 5.54 12.39 0.10
CA LEU A 186 6.64 12.88 -0.73
C LEU A 186 6.50 12.38 -2.18
N ILE A 187 6.14 11.11 -2.39
CA ILE A 187 5.91 10.54 -3.72
C ILE A 187 4.80 11.29 -4.44
N LEU A 188 3.65 11.51 -3.78
CA LEU A 188 2.54 12.25 -4.39
C LEU A 188 2.96 13.69 -4.76
N ASN A 189 3.73 14.34 -3.90
CA ASN A 189 4.26 15.68 -4.17
C ASN A 189 5.26 15.70 -5.33
N LEU A 190 6.17 14.72 -5.41
CA LEU A 190 7.10 14.55 -6.53
C LEU A 190 6.34 14.40 -7.85
N VAL A 191 5.35 13.51 -7.88
CA VAL A 191 4.50 13.27 -9.06
C VAL A 191 3.72 14.53 -9.43
N ASN A 192 3.13 15.24 -8.46
CA ASN A 192 2.38 16.46 -8.74
C ASN A 192 3.26 17.59 -9.28
N GLN A 193 4.45 17.80 -8.71
CA GLN A 193 5.39 18.83 -9.17
C GLN A 193 5.99 18.50 -10.54
N SER A 194 6.14 17.22 -10.88
CA SER A 194 6.70 16.80 -12.17
C SER A 194 5.85 17.23 -13.37
N LYS A 195 4.54 17.46 -13.15
CA LYS A 195 3.62 17.97 -14.18
C LYS A 195 4.03 19.33 -14.76
N THR A 196 4.82 20.11 -14.03
CA THR A 196 5.28 21.44 -14.45
C THR A 196 6.81 21.57 -14.47
N ASN A 197 7.54 20.49 -14.19
CA ASN A 197 9.00 20.48 -14.12
C ASN A 197 9.56 19.26 -14.86
N GLU A 198 10.02 19.47 -16.09
CA GLU A 198 10.57 18.42 -16.96
C GLU A 198 11.77 17.70 -16.33
N CYS A 199 12.67 18.44 -15.67
CA CYS A 199 13.83 17.83 -15.01
C CYS A 199 13.40 16.88 -13.89
N LEU A 200 12.32 17.22 -13.17
CA LEU A 200 11.77 16.35 -12.14
C LEU A 200 11.05 15.15 -12.77
N LEU A 201 10.30 15.35 -13.87
CA LEU A 201 9.65 14.27 -14.61
C LEU A 201 10.66 13.22 -15.08
N GLU A 202 11.77 13.65 -15.67
CA GLU A 202 12.86 12.75 -16.07
C GLU A 202 13.39 11.92 -14.89
N ILE A 203 13.50 12.53 -13.71
CA ILE A 203 14.03 11.85 -12.52
C ILE A 203 13.04 10.82 -11.98
N ILE A 204 11.76 11.19 -11.81
CA ILE A 204 10.75 10.26 -11.29
C ILE A 204 10.43 9.14 -12.28
N SER A 205 10.66 9.36 -13.57
CA SER A 205 10.49 8.36 -14.62
C SER A 205 11.73 7.48 -14.82
N SER A 206 12.80 7.73 -14.07
CA SER A 206 14.04 6.96 -14.12
C SER A 206 14.00 5.75 -13.18
N SER A 207 14.85 4.76 -13.45
CA SER A 207 15.02 3.58 -12.59
C SER A 207 15.47 3.92 -11.17
N VAL A 208 16.14 5.06 -10.95
CA VAL A 208 16.55 5.52 -9.62
C VAL A 208 15.35 5.75 -8.70
N PHE A 209 14.23 6.21 -9.26
CA PHE A 209 13.00 6.43 -8.51
C PHE A 209 12.09 5.21 -8.50
N ILE A 210 11.98 4.53 -9.65
CA ILE A 210 11.03 3.43 -9.83
C ILE A 210 11.48 2.15 -9.12
N ASN A 211 12.76 1.78 -9.22
CA ASN A 211 13.23 0.51 -8.67
C ASN A 211 12.96 0.37 -7.16
N PRO A 212 13.20 1.39 -6.31
CA PRO A 212 12.85 1.29 -4.89
C PRO A 212 11.36 1.06 -4.62
N LEU A 213 10.47 1.63 -5.45
CA LEU A 213 9.02 1.38 -5.33
C LEU A 213 8.68 -0.05 -5.70
N VAL A 214 9.25 -0.55 -6.81
CA VAL A 214 9.08 -1.93 -7.27
C VAL A 214 9.64 -2.94 -6.25
N THR A 215 10.86 -2.71 -5.73
CA THR A 215 11.44 -3.53 -4.65
C THR A 215 10.54 -3.57 -3.43
N PHE A 216 9.96 -2.43 -3.04
CA PHE A 216 9.02 -2.40 -1.92
C PHE A 216 7.78 -3.27 -2.18
N VAL A 217 7.22 -3.24 -3.39
CA VAL A 217 6.08 -4.09 -3.75
C VAL A 217 6.48 -5.58 -3.73
N ILE A 218 7.67 -5.93 -4.23
CA ILE A 218 8.20 -7.30 -4.18
C ILE A 218 8.38 -7.77 -2.72
N ASP A 219 8.90 -6.92 -1.84
CA ASP A 219 9.02 -7.22 -0.42
C ASP A 219 7.65 -7.45 0.25
N CYS A 220 6.63 -6.70 -0.18
CA CYS A 220 5.27 -6.88 0.31
C CYS A 220 4.63 -8.17 -0.21
N LEU A 221 4.85 -8.49 -1.49
CA LEU A 221 4.35 -9.70 -2.15
C LEU A 221 4.97 -10.96 -1.54
N SER A 222 6.30 -10.97 -1.38
CA SER A 222 7.03 -12.12 -0.80
C SER A 222 6.69 -12.40 0.66
N THR A 223 6.19 -11.39 1.39
CA THR A 223 5.80 -11.52 2.80
C THR A 223 4.29 -11.58 3.03
N TYR A 224 3.48 -11.41 1.98
CA TYR A 224 2.01 -11.24 2.05
C TYR A 224 1.58 -10.32 3.20
N THR A 225 2.25 -9.17 3.31
CA THR A 225 2.14 -8.34 4.51
C THR A 225 0.75 -7.72 4.67
N ILE A 226 0.20 -7.81 5.87
CA ILE A 226 -1.04 -7.14 6.31
C ILE A 226 -0.76 -5.92 7.21
N ASP A 227 0.51 -5.48 7.28
CA ASP A 227 0.90 -4.32 8.06
C ASP A 227 0.22 -3.06 7.53
N ARG A 228 -0.49 -2.33 8.41
CA ARG A 228 -1.25 -1.13 8.02
C ARG A 228 -0.36 -0.04 7.43
N GLY A 229 0.88 0.08 7.91
CA GLY A 229 1.84 1.06 7.41
C GLY A 229 2.25 0.75 5.97
N LYS A 230 2.61 -0.51 5.71
CA LYS A 230 2.94 -0.97 4.35
C LYS A 230 1.76 -0.89 3.40
N GLN A 231 0.57 -1.29 3.84
CA GLN A 231 -0.65 -1.19 3.04
C GLN A 231 -0.99 0.28 2.69
N SER A 232 -0.84 1.19 3.65
CA SER A 232 -0.96 2.63 3.37
C SER A 232 0.07 3.11 2.35
N PHE A 233 1.28 2.56 2.35
CA PHE A 233 2.30 2.90 1.36
C PHE A 233 1.98 2.37 -0.05
N LEU A 234 1.44 1.15 -0.16
CA LEU A 234 0.95 0.61 -1.44
C LEU A 234 -0.15 1.52 -2.02
N ASP A 235 -1.05 2.05 -1.19
CA ASP A 235 -2.05 3.04 -1.61
C ASP A 235 -1.41 4.35 -2.11
N TYR A 236 -0.34 4.84 -1.49
CA TYR A 236 0.41 5.99 -2.03
C TYR A 236 1.00 5.68 -3.41
N ILE A 237 1.57 4.49 -3.63
CA ILE A 237 2.05 4.06 -4.95
C ILE A 237 0.87 4.01 -5.93
N ASN A 238 -0.23 3.34 -5.57
CA ASN A 238 -1.45 3.21 -6.35
C ASN A 238 -1.98 4.57 -6.84
N ARG A 239 -2.12 5.52 -5.92
CA ARG A 239 -2.55 6.89 -6.21
C ARG A 239 -1.55 7.59 -7.12
N SER A 240 -0.25 7.48 -6.85
CA SER A 240 0.80 8.13 -7.64
C SER A 240 0.73 7.74 -9.12
N VAL A 241 0.45 6.47 -9.42
CA VAL A 241 0.29 5.98 -10.80
C VAL A 241 -1.03 6.46 -11.39
N SER A 242 -2.12 6.45 -10.61
CA SER A 242 -3.45 6.83 -11.09
C SER A 242 -3.55 8.26 -11.62
N PHE A 243 -2.81 9.22 -11.04
CA PHE A 243 -2.85 10.63 -11.47
C PHE A 243 -1.53 11.16 -12.04
N GLY A 244 -0.54 10.29 -12.23
CA GLY A 244 0.79 10.65 -12.68
C GLY A 244 0.86 11.18 -14.11
N PRO A 245 1.95 11.86 -14.49
CA PRO A 245 2.22 12.14 -15.90
C PRO A 245 2.48 10.84 -16.69
N PHE A 246 2.20 10.88 -17.99
CA PHE A 246 2.29 9.71 -18.87
C PHE A 246 3.66 9.01 -18.82
N ASP A 247 4.77 9.76 -18.90
CA ASP A 247 6.12 9.17 -18.90
C ASP A 247 6.43 8.41 -17.60
N TYR A 248 5.96 8.94 -16.47
CA TYR A 248 6.08 8.25 -15.18
C TYR A 248 5.24 6.98 -15.15
N ILE A 249 3.96 7.08 -15.56
CA ILE A 249 3.03 5.93 -15.62
C ILE A 249 3.62 4.83 -16.50
N TYR A 250 4.11 5.18 -17.69
CA TYR A 250 4.70 4.24 -18.64
C TYR A 250 5.94 3.57 -18.06
N SER A 251 6.86 4.33 -17.45
CA SER A 251 8.06 3.74 -16.87
C SER A 251 7.76 2.83 -15.68
N ILE A 252 6.85 3.21 -14.78
CA ILE A 252 6.51 2.38 -13.61
C ILE A 252 5.73 1.13 -14.02
N THR A 253 4.78 1.22 -14.94
CA THR A 253 4.06 0.03 -15.46
C THR A 253 5.00 -0.93 -16.16
N ARG A 254 5.94 -0.43 -16.97
CA ARG A 254 6.94 -1.28 -17.62
C ARG A 254 7.81 -2.04 -16.61
N ALA A 255 8.25 -1.37 -15.55
CA ALA A 255 9.03 -2.02 -14.49
C ALA A 255 8.16 -2.99 -13.67
N PHE A 256 6.91 -2.64 -13.41
CA PHE A 256 5.95 -3.53 -12.76
C PHE A 256 5.73 -4.81 -13.58
N ASP A 257 5.58 -4.68 -14.89
CA ASP A 257 5.42 -5.82 -15.79
C ASP A 257 6.67 -6.73 -15.84
N SER A 258 7.86 -6.14 -15.98
CA SER A 258 9.11 -6.90 -16.11
C SER A 258 9.58 -7.52 -14.80
N ASP A 259 9.39 -6.82 -13.68
CA ASP A 259 10.01 -7.16 -12.39
C ASP A 259 9.02 -7.75 -11.39
N ILE A 260 7.70 -7.61 -11.63
CA ILE A 260 6.64 -8.16 -10.77
C ILE A 260 5.75 -9.13 -11.54
N ILE A 261 5.08 -8.71 -12.61
CA ILE A 261 4.05 -9.54 -13.28
C ILE A 261 4.67 -10.77 -13.93
N THR A 262 5.62 -10.58 -14.83
CA THR A 262 6.27 -11.69 -15.53
C THR A 262 6.91 -12.70 -14.55
N PRO A 263 7.69 -12.29 -13.53
CA PRO A 263 8.35 -13.25 -12.66
C PRO A 263 7.48 -13.80 -11.52
N PHE A 264 6.41 -13.14 -11.08
CA PHE A 264 5.63 -13.58 -9.90
C PHE A 264 4.18 -13.97 -10.20
N VAL A 265 3.60 -13.49 -11.31
CA VAL A 265 2.20 -13.78 -11.69
C VAL A 265 2.15 -14.78 -12.82
N ILE A 266 3.01 -14.62 -13.83
CA ILE A 266 3.10 -15.53 -14.98
C ILE A 266 4.17 -16.60 -14.69
N GLU A 267 3.98 -17.35 -13.61
CA GLU A 267 4.86 -18.47 -13.25
C GLU A 267 4.29 -19.82 -13.73
N GLU A 268 5.15 -20.85 -13.81
CA GLU A 268 4.73 -22.22 -14.14
C GLU A 268 3.87 -22.86 -13.04
N ASP A 269 4.08 -22.49 -11.77
CA ASP A 269 3.31 -23.01 -10.64
C ASP A 269 2.02 -22.18 -10.45
N PRO A 270 0.82 -22.79 -10.55
CA PRO A 270 -0.45 -22.08 -10.40
C PRO A 270 -0.66 -21.50 -9.00
N ILE A 271 -0.15 -22.13 -7.95
CA ILE A 271 -0.39 -21.69 -6.56
C ILE A 271 0.21 -20.31 -6.26
N PRO A 272 1.52 -20.06 -6.43
CA PRO A 272 2.11 -18.75 -6.23
C PRO A 272 1.54 -17.73 -7.22
N SER A 273 1.34 -18.10 -8.49
CA SER A 273 0.72 -17.25 -9.51
C SER A 273 -0.64 -16.69 -9.07
N LEU A 274 -1.55 -17.54 -8.61
CA LEU A 274 -2.87 -17.14 -8.15
C LEU A 274 -2.81 -16.35 -6.82
N ARG A 275 -1.97 -16.76 -5.87
CA ARG A 275 -1.80 -16.01 -4.60
C ARG A 275 -1.26 -14.61 -4.83
N ASN A 276 -0.27 -14.47 -5.69
CA ASN A 276 0.33 -13.19 -6.03
C ASN A 276 -0.67 -12.32 -6.77
N SER A 277 -1.46 -12.90 -7.69
CA SER A 277 -2.55 -12.19 -8.36
C SER A 277 -3.57 -11.64 -7.37
N ILE A 278 -4.03 -12.45 -6.41
CA ILE A 278 -4.95 -12.00 -5.34
C ILE A 278 -4.33 -10.84 -4.56
N TYR A 279 -3.08 -10.98 -4.13
CA TYR A 279 -2.41 -9.94 -3.35
C TYR A 279 -2.32 -8.61 -4.12
N LEU A 280 -1.96 -8.65 -5.40
CA LEU A 280 -1.87 -7.45 -6.23
C LEU A 280 -3.25 -6.81 -6.47
N LEU A 281 -4.26 -7.60 -6.84
CA LEU A 281 -5.62 -7.11 -7.10
C LEU A 281 -6.31 -6.54 -5.86
N THR A 282 -5.91 -6.99 -4.66
CA THR A 282 -6.41 -6.45 -3.39
C THR A 282 -5.60 -5.26 -2.87
N SER A 283 -4.38 -5.06 -3.37
CA SER A 283 -3.49 -3.97 -2.94
C SER A 283 -3.54 -2.74 -3.83
N PHE A 284 -4.01 -2.89 -5.07
CA PHE A 284 -4.04 -1.81 -6.08
C PHE A 284 -5.44 -1.66 -6.68
N GLU A 285 -5.82 -0.41 -6.94
CA GLU A 285 -7.07 -0.03 -7.63
C GLU A 285 -6.79 0.64 -9.00
N CYS A 286 -5.53 0.98 -9.27
CA CYS A 286 -5.11 1.68 -10.47
C CYS A 286 -5.17 0.75 -11.68
N GLU A 287 -5.97 1.13 -12.69
CA GLU A 287 -6.13 0.37 -13.95
C GLU A 287 -4.78 -0.05 -14.57
N TYR A 288 -3.79 0.87 -14.57
CA TYR A 288 -2.48 0.62 -15.15
C TYR A 288 -1.71 -0.53 -14.47
N LEU A 289 -1.88 -0.72 -13.17
CA LEU A 289 -1.20 -1.77 -12.40
C LEU A 289 -2.04 -3.05 -12.30
N MET A 290 -3.37 -2.93 -12.31
CA MET A 290 -4.30 -4.06 -12.25
C MET A 290 -4.48 -4.76 -13.59
N LYS A 291 -4.33 -4.05 -14.72
CA LYS A 291 -4.61 -4.62 -16.04
C LYS A 291 -3.78 -5.88 -16.35
N PRO A 292 -2.45 -5.90 -16.17
CA PRO A 292 -1.67 -7.10 -16.47
C PRO A 292 -2.09 -8.37 -15.69
N PRO A 293 -2.29 -8.35 -14.36
CA PRO A 293 -2.77 -9.53 -13.66
C PRO A 293 -4.19 -9.92 -14.07
N LEU A 294 -5.07 -8.95 -14.39
CA LEU A 294 -6.41 -9.27 -14.91
C LEU A 294 -6.34 -10.00 -16.27
N GLU A 295 -5.53 -9.51 -17.21
CA GLU A 295 -5.36 -10.13 -18.54
C GLU A 295 -4.78 -11.55 -18.44
N PHE A 296 -3.85 -11.79 -17.52
CA PHE A 296 -3.36 -13.14 -17.23
C PHE A 296 -4.49 -14.07 -16.73
N LEU A 297 -5.29 -13.60 -15.77
CA LEU A 297 -6.36 -14.39 -15.19
C LEU A 297 -7.49 -14.70 -16.19
N GLU A 298 -7.84 -13.75 -17.05
CA GLU A 298 -8.82 -13.96 -18.13
C GLU A 298 -8.46 -15.17 -19.00
N GLY A 299 -7.16 -15.37 -19.27
CA GLY A 299 -6.67 -16.52 -20.04
C GLY A 299 -6.50 -17.81 -19.23
N ALA A 300 -6.14 -17.74 -17.95
CA ALA A 300 -5.68 -18.89 -17.19
C ALA A 300 -6.76 -19.56 -16.31
N LEU A 301 -7.76 -18.81 -15.85
CA LEU A 301 -8.70 -19.32 -14.83
C LEU A 301 -9.53 -20.51 -15.29
N VAL A 302 -9.87 -20.56 -16.58
CA VAL A 302 -10.64 -21.67 -17.16
C VAL A 302 -9.89 -23.00 -17.03
N ASP A 303 -8.59 -22.99 -17.31
CA ASP A 303 -7.75 -24.18 -17.21
C ASP A 303 -7.61 -24.61 -15.74
N TYR A 304 -7.41 -23.65 -14.83
CA TYR A 304 -7.25 -23.95 -13.40
C TYR A 304 -8.54 -24.45 -12.72
N LEU A 305 -9.73 -24.13 -13.24
CA LEU A 305 -10.97 -24.74 -12.74
C LEU A 305 -11.07 -26.24 -13.03
N SER A 306 -10.31 -26.73 -14.01
CA SER A 306 -10.27 -28.16 -14.35
C SER A 306 -9.31 -28.96 -13.48
N GLU A 307 -8.47 -28.30 -12.68
CA GLU A 307 -7.49 -28.94 -11.80
C GLU A 307 -8.15 -29.77 -10.69
N SER A 308 -7.45 -30.83 -10.27
CA SER A 308 -7.88 -31.69 -9.16
C SER A 308 -7.44 -31.19 -7.79
N ASP A 309 -6.44 -30.31 -7.75
CA ASP A 309 -5.92 -29.76 -6.50
C ASP A 309 -6.92 -28.77 -5.90
N GLU A 310 -7.39 -29.07 -4.70
CA GLU A 310 -8.37 -28.24 -3.99
C GLU A 310 -7.88 -26.82 -3.72
N GLN A 311 -6.59 -26.66 -3.41
CA GLN A 311 -6.02 -25.34 -3.15
C GLN A 311 -6.00 -24.49 -4.42
N ILE A 312 -5.65 -25.07 -5.57
CA ILE A 312 -5.72 -24.39 -6.86
C ILE A 312 -7.17 -23.97 -7.15
N LEU A 313 -8.14 -24.86 -6.94
CA LEU A 313 -9.56 -24.55 -7.15
C LEU A 313 -10.03 -23.38 -6.28
N ILE A 314 -9.72 -23.37 -4.99
CA ILE A 314 -10.10 -22.28 -4.06
C ILE A 314 -9.51 -20.95 -4.51
N LEU A 315 -8.22 -20.93 -4.85
CA LEU A 315 -7.53 -19.73 -5.31
C LEU A 315 -8.09 -19.24 -6.66
N THR A 316 -8.44 -20.16 -7.55
CA THR A 316 -9.07 -19.88 -8.84
C THR A 316 -10.44 -19.24 -8.67
N ILE A 317 -11.27 -19.77 -7.77
CA ILE A 317 -12.59 -19.19 -7.47
C ILE A 317 -12.43 -17.78 -6.89
N ARG A 318 -11.50 -17.57 -5.96
CA ARG A 318 -11.23 -16.23 -5.39
C ARG A 318 -10.72 -15.23 -6.43
N CYS A 319 -9.81 -15.65 -7.31
CA CYS A 319 -9.39 -14.83 -8.44
C CYS A 319 -10.56 -14.50 -9.38
N SER A 320 -11.47 -15.47 -9.60
CA SER A 320 -12.69 -15.25 -10.39
C SER A 320 -13.59 -14.21 -9.74
N THR A 321 -13.75 -14.24 -8.41
CA THR A 321 -14.48 -13.21 -7.65
C THR A 321 -13.90 -11.82 -7.91
N LEU A 322 -12.59 -11.66 -7.69
CA LEU A 322 -11.89 -10.38 -7.90
C LEU A 322 -11.97 -9.91 -9.36
N LEU A 323 -11.86 -10.83 -10.32
CA LEU A 323 -11.99 -10.53 -11.74
C LEU A 323 -13.38 -10.00 -12.07
N PHE A 324 -14.45 -10.67 -11.61
CA PHE A 324 -15.84 -10.24 -11.84
C PHE A 324 -16.18 -8.92 -11.12
N GLU A 325 -15.57 -8.64 -9.98
CA GLU A 325 -15.69 -7.34 -9.31
C GLU A 325 -14.99 -6.23 -10.08
N SER A 326 -13.84 -6.53 -10.69
CA SER A 326 -12.97 -5.55 -11.34
C SER A 326 -13.32 -5.27 -12.82
N THR A 327 -14.05 -6.18 -13.48
CA THR A 327 -14.32 -6.15 -14.95
C THR A 327 -15.81 -6.11 -15.29
N ASP A 328 -16.15 -6.01 -16.58
CA ASP A 328 -17.53 -6.09 -17.11
C ASP A 328 -17.70 -7.41 -17.89
N PRO A 329 -17.96 -8.53 -17.19
CA PRO A 329 -18.04 -9.85 -17.80
C PRO A 329 -19.27 -9.96 -18.72
N TYR A 330 -19.05 -10.34 -19.97
CA TYR A 330 -20.12 -10.74 -20.88
C TYR A 330 -20.52 -12.19 -20.60
N LEU A 331 -21.80 -12.42 -20.33
CA LEU A 331 -22.36 -13.74 -19.99
C LEU A 331 -23.45 -14.19 -20.98
N GLY A 332 -23.44 -13.60 -22.18
CA GLY A 332 -24.47 -13.80 -23.18
C GLY A 332 -25.55 -12.70 -23.17
N ASP A 333 -26.51 -12.85 -24.07
CA ASP A 333 -27.58 -11.88 -24.26
C ASP A 333 -28.64 -12.01 -23.16
N ILE A 334 -29.01 -10.87 -22.58
CA ILE A 334 -30.05 -10.77 -21.56
C ILE A 334 -31.41 -10.39 -22.19
N PRO A 335 -32.53 -10.97 -21.72
CA PRO A 335 -33.85 -10.54 -22.16
C PRO A 335 -34.17 -9.13 -21.63
N ASN A 336 -35.02 -8.40 -22.36
CA ASN A 336 -35.46 -7.04 -21.99
C ASN A 336 -36.22 -6.98 -20.65
N SER A 337 -36.76 -8.11 -20.19
CA SER A 337 -37.46 -8.24 -18.91
C SER A 337 -37.35 -9.67 -18.40
N TYR A 338 -37.17 -9.84 -17.10
CA TYR A 338 -37.08 -11.12 -16.43
C TYR A 338 -37.60 -11.01 -14.99
N ASN A 339 -37.97 -12.13 -14.40
CA ASN A 339 -38.47 -12.21 -13.02
C ASN A 339 -37.33 -12.57 -12.08
N THR A 340 -37.12 -11.77 -11.04
CA THR A 340 -36.22 -12.11 -9.94
C THR A 340 -36.93 -13.00 -8.91
N VAL A 341 -36.15 -13.84 -8.23
CA VAL A 341 -36.61 -14.58 -7.06
C VAL A 341 -36.34 -13.74 -5.82
N ASP A 342 -37.38 -13.50 -5.05
CA ASP A 342 -37.28 -12.70 -3.82
C ASP A 342 -37.27 -13.57 -2.56
N ASP A 343 -37.62 -14.86 -2.69
CA ASP A 343 -37.65 -15.83 -1.60
C ASP A 343 -36.77 -17.07 -1.88
N PHE A 344 -35.47 -16.93 -1.66
CA PHE A 344 -34.51 -18.05 -1.71
C PHE A 344 -34.65 -19.03 -0.54
N MET A 345 -35.22 -18.59 0.58
CA MET A 345 -35.39 -19.42 1.78
C MET A 345 -36.45 -20.51 1.53
N GLY A 346 -37.42 -20.22 0.68
CA GLY A 346 -38.42 -21.18 0.21
C GLY A 346 -37.87 -22.39 -0.57
N PHE A 347 -36.56 -22.44 -0.88
CA PHE A 347 -35.94 -23.62 -1.51
C PHE A 347 -35.62 -24.74 -0.53
N THR A 348 -35.70 -24.48 0.78
CA THR A 348 -35.47 -25.46 1.83
C THR A 348 -36.63 -25.49 2.82
N LYS A 349 -36.64 -26.51 3.67
CA LYS A 349 -37.66 -26.67 4.71
C LYS A 349 -37.58 -25.56 5.76
N PRO A 350 -38.71 -24.92 6.13
CA PRO A 350 -38.72 -23.85 7.14
C PRO A 350 -38.09 -24.26 8.48
N GLU A 351 -38.26 -25.52 8.88
CA GLU A 351 -37.78 -26.03 10.18
C GLU A 351 -36.25 -26.14 10.25
N TRP A 352 -35.54 -26.03 9.13
CA TRP A 352 -34.07 -26.09 9.09
C TRP A 352 -33.41 -24.76 9.45
N HIS A 353 -34.14 -23.65 9.44
CA HIS A 353 -33.60 -22.33 9.75
C HIS A 353 -33.64 -22.04 11.26
N VAL A 354 -32.81 -22.75 12.03
CA VAL A 354 -32.78 -22.70 13.51
C VAL A 354 -32.06 -21.49 14.12
N LYS A 355 -31.09 -20.88 13.42
CA LYS A 355 -30.46 -19.59 13.79
C LYS A 355 -30.94 -18.51 12.83
N SER A 356 -31.61 -17.46 13.33
CA SER A 356 -32.21 -16.40 12.51
C SER A 356 -31.60 -15.03 12.80
N ASP A 357 -30.31 -14.85 12.52
CA ASP A 357 -29.68 -13.52 12.56
C ASP A 357 -29.88 -12.76 11.23
N ILE A 358 -31.15 -12.73 10.79
CA ILE A 358 -31.54 -12.15 9.49
C ILE A 358 -31.21 -10.64 9.43
N ILE A 359 -31.22 -9.94 10.57
CA ILE A 359 -30.90 -8.50 10.62
C ILE A 359 -29.42 -8.25 10.30
N ASP A 360 -28.51 -9.04 10.88
CA ASP A 360 -27.08 -8.89 10.63
C ASP A 360 -26.72 -9.28 9.20
N ILE A 361 -27.32 -10.36 8.68
CA ILE A 361 -27.19 -10.79 7.29
C ILE A 361 -27.73 -9.71 6.33
N TYR A 362 -28.86 -9.09 6.66
CA TYR A 362 -29.44 -8.01 5.87
C TYR A 362 -28.55 -6.75 5.84
N ASN A 363 -27.99 -6.36 6.99
CA ASN A 363 -27.03 -5.26 7.06
C ASN A 363 -25.75 -5.55 6.26
N SER A 364 -25.26 -6.79 6.31
CA SER A 364 -24.14 -7.25 5.50
C SER A 364 -24.45 -7.14 4.00
N ALA A 365 -25.61 -7.64 3.57
CA ALA A 365 -26.05 -7.57 2.18
C ALA A 365 -26.14 -6.11 1.67
N ILE A 366 -26.67 -5.19 2.47
CA ILE A 366 -26.68 -3.75 2.13
C ILE A 366 -25.26 -3.22 1.95
N SER A 367 -24.32 -3.60 2.82
CA SER A 367 -22.92 -3.20 2.70
C SER A 367 -22.30 -3.69 1.40
N HIS A 368 -22.45 -4.98 1.07
CA HIS A 368 -21.95 -5.56 -0.19
C HIS A 368 -22.52 -4.86 -1.43
N ILE A 369 -23.83 -4.63 -1.45
CA ILE A 369 -24.51 -3.90 -2.54
C ILE A 369 -23.95 -2.47 -2.65
N SER A 370 -23.77 -1.78 -1.52
CA SER A 370 -23.28 -0.39 -1.50
C SER A 370 -21.85 -0.29 -2.02
N VAL A 371 -20.97 -1.23 -1.66
CA VAL A 371 -19.59 -1.31 -2.17
C VAL A 371 -19.57 -1.64 -3.66
N SER A 372 -20.44 -2.53 -4.13
CA SER A 372 -20.56 -2.81 -5.56
C SER A 372 -21.09 -1.60 -6.35
N LEU A 373 -22.06 -0.88 -5.79
CA LEU A 373 -22.61 0.31 -6.42
C LEU A 373 -21.54 1.41 -6.55
N SER A 374 -20.76 1.66 -5.51
CA SER A 374 -19.69 2.66 -5.54
C SER A 374 -18.59 2.33 -6.55
N SER A 375 -18.16 1.06 -6.63
CA SER A 375 -17.15 0.61 -7.60
C SER A 375 -17.65 0.68 -9.05
N SER A 376 -18.93 0.39 -9.31
CA SER A 376 -19.54 0.50 -10.65
C SER A 376 -19.63 1.95 -11.17
N ILE A 377 -19.78 2.93 -10.27
CA ILE A 377 -19.87 4.36 -10.62
C ILE A 377 -18.49 4.93 -11.01
N VAL A 378 -17.42 4.45 -10.37
CA VAL A 378 -16.04 4.92 -10.57
C VAL A 378 -15.41 4.32 -11.83
N ASN A 379 -15.67 3.05 -12.14
CA ASN A 379 -15.10 2.34 -13.29
C ASN A 379 -16.09 2.21 -14.46
N ARG A 380 -16.32 3.31 -15.20
CA ARG A 380 -17.19 3.31 -16.39
C ARG A 380 -16.60 2.64 -17.64
N ASN A 381 -15.31 2.31 -17.62
CA ASN A 381 -14.57 1.72 -18.74
C ASN A 381 -13.97 0.34 -18.37
N LYS A 382 -14.74 -0.51 -17.69
CA LYS A 382 -14.26 -1.87 -17.39
C LYS A 382 -13.98 -2.62 -18.69
N CYS A 383 -12.89 -3.40 -18.70
CA CYS A 383 -12.57 -4.30 -19.81
C CYS A 383 -13.74 -5.28 -19.97
N LYS A 384 -14.22 -5.42 -21.21
CA LYS A 384 -15.19 -6.45 -21.57
C LYS A 384 -14.45 -7.71 -21.98
N TRP A 385 -14.84 -8.81 -21.38
CA TRP A 385 -14.30 -10.13 -21.70
C TRP A 385 -15.43 -11.17 -21.67
N ASP A 386 -15.25 -12.25 -22.40
CA ASP A 386 -16.22 -13.34 -22.45
C ASP A 386 -16.02 -14.26 -21.24
N ALA A 387 -16.97 -14.20 -20.32
CA ALA A 387 -16.93 -14.94 -19.07
C ALA A 387 -17.94 -16.10 -19.04
N GLU A 388 -18.66 -16.35 -20.15
CA GLU A 388 -19.77 -17.30 -20.18
C GLU A 388 -19.31 -18.71 -19.81
N TYR A 389 -18.16 -19.14 -20.34
CA TYR A 389 -17.60 -20.45 -20.03
C TYR A 389 -17.17 -20.56 -18.57
N LEU A 390 -16.43 -19.56 -18.05
CA LEU A 390 -15.97 -19.56 -16.67
C LEU A 390 -17.16 -19.62 -15.69
N PHE A 391 -18.19 -18.81 -15.95
CA PHE A 391 -19.39 -18.79 -15.13
C PHE A 391 -20.13 -20.14 -15.14
N LYS A 392 -20.26 -20.77 -16.31
CA LYS A 392 -20.85 -22.12 -16.44
C LYS A 392 -20.04 -23.17 -15.66
N GLU A 393 -18.71 -23.12 -15.71
CA GLU A 393 -17.89 -24.05 -14.92
C GLU A 393 -18.03 -23.82 -13.41
N LEU A 394 -18.14 -22.58 -12.95
CA LEU A 394 -18.42 -22.28 -11.55
C LEU A 394 -19.80 -22.82 -11.12
N LEU A 395 -20.83 -22.69 -11.96
CA LEU A 395 -22.14 -23.31 -11.72
C LEU A 395 -22.05 -24.85 -11.71
N ASN A 396 -21.28 -25.45 -12.60
CA ASN A 396 -21.03 -26.90 -12.62
C ASN A 396 -20.36 -27.36 -11.32
N LYS A 397 -19.38 -26.61 -10.79
CA LYS A 397 -18.79 -26.89 -9.47
C LYS A 397 -19.81 -26.73 -8.34
N LEU A 398 -20.69 -25.73 -8.42
CA LEU A 398 -21.78 -25.56 -7.46
C LEU A 398 -22.81 -26.70 -7.53
N SER A 399 -23.15 -27.24 -8.70
CA SER A 399 -24.06 -28.39 -8.81
C SER A 399 -23.57 -29.62 -8.02
N LYS A 400 -22.25 -29.70 -7.82
CA LYS A 400 -21.57 -30.76 -7.05
C LYS A 400 -21.40 -30.41 -5.57
N PHE A 401 -22.12 -29.41 -5.05
CA PHE A 401 -22.03 -28.87 -3.69
C PHE A 401 -21.86 -29.93 -2.60
N VAL A 402 -22.64 -31.02 -2.66
CA VAL A 402 -22.62 -32.06 -1.60
C VAL A 402 -21.41 -33.01 -1.70
N MET A 403 -20.66 -32.97 -2.79
CA MET A 403 -19.42 -33.72 -2.97
C MET A 403 -18.17 -32.86 -2.74
N ASN A 404 -18.32 -31.53 -2.79
CA ASN A 404 -17.23 -30.60 -2.54
C ASN A 404 -16.81 -30.61 -1.06
N SER A 405 -15.58 -30.19 -0.81
CA SER A 405 -15.14 -29.82 0.53
C SER A 405 -15.88 -28.55 0.99
N PHE A 406 -15.91 -28.34 2.32
CA PHE A 406 -16.54 -27.15 2.89
C PHE A 406 -15.85 -25.86 2.43
N THR A 407 -14.53 -25.87 2.29
CA THR A 407 -13.69 -24.75 1.82
C THR A 407 -13.99 -24.35 0.38
N ILE A 408 -14.19 -25.33 -0.52
CA ILE A 408 -14.64 -25.04 -1.89
C ILE A 408 -16.04 -24.42 -1.87
N ASN A 409 -16.96 -24.96 -1.06
CA ASN A 409 -18.32 -24.43 -0.97
C ASN A 409 -18.36 -23.00 -0.42
N LEU A 410 -17.50 -22.66 0.56
CA LEU A 410 -17.35 -21.29 1.05
C LEU A 410 -16.83 -20.35 -0.04
N ALA A 411 -15.84 -20.76 -0.83
CA ALA A 411 -15.32 -19.95 -1.94
C ALA A 411 -16.38 -19.74 -3.03
N LEU A 412 -17.17 -20.76 -3.36
CA LEU A 412 -18.28 -20.65 -4.32
C LEU A 412 -19.39 -19.72 -3.81
N GLN A 413 -19.74 -19.83 -2.52
CA GLN A 413 -20.68 -18.91 -1.88
C GLN A 413 -20.17 -17.46 -2.00
N GLU A 414 -18.92 -17.20 -1.59
CA GLU A 414 -18.29 -15.88 -1.68
C GLU A 414 -18.37 -15.30 -3.11
N PHE A 415 -18.06 -16.12 -4.12
CA PHE A 415 -18.18 -15.73 -5.53
C PHE A 415 -19.63 -15.36 -5.91
N PHE A 416 -20.59 -16.26 -5.68
CA PHE A 416 -21.96 -16.06 -6.15
C PHE A 416 -22.71 -14.99 -5.37
N VAL A 417 -22.40 -14.80 -4.09
CA VAL A 417 -22.94 -13.70 -3.27
C VAL A 417 -22.42 -12.35 -3.78
N SER A 418 -21.11 -12.25 -4.03
CA SER A 418 -20.50 -11.02 -4.57
C SER A 418 -21.02 -10.71 -5.97
N PHE A 419 -21.14 -11.74 -6.82
CA PHE A 419 -21.75 -11.62 -8.14
C PHE A 419 -23.23 -11.20 -8.06
N ALA A 420 -24.01 -11.83 -7.18
CA ALA A 420 -25.42 -11.49 -6.96
C ALA A 420 -25.60 -10.08 -6.39
N ALA A 421 -24.65 -9.56 -5.61
CA ALA A 421 -24.68 -8.20 -5.09
C ALA A 421 -24.44 -7.14 -6.19
N ASN A 422 -23.77 -7.50 -7.29
CA ASN A 422 -23.44 -6.59 -8.37
C ASN A 422 -24.68 -5.98 -9.03
N TRP A 423 -24.70 -4.66 -9.21
CA TRP A 423 -25.88 -3.92 -9.67
C TRP A 423 -26.21 -4.08 -11.17
N SER A 424 -25.38 -4.80 -11.94
CA SER A 424 -25.60 -4.97 -13.38
C SER A 424 -26.84 -5.82 -13.72
N SER A 425 -27.49 -5.51 -14.86
CA SER A 425 -28.61 -6.31 -15.37
C SER A 425 -28.19 -7.75 -15.70
N SER A 426 -26.96 -7.96 -16.17
CA SER A 426 -26.37 -9.27 -16.40
C SER A 426 -26.30 -10.08 -15.10
N SER A 427 -25.68 -9.52 -14.07
CA SER A 427 -25.59 -10.17 -12.75
C SER A 427 -26.95 -10.50 -12.17
N ASN A 428 -27.91 -9.58 -12.24
CA ASN A 428 -29.27 -9.82 -11.78
C ASN A 428 -29.96 -10.97 -12.54
N PHE A 429 -29.82 -11.02 -13.86
CA PHE A 429 -30.42 -12.08 -14.66
C PHE A 429 -29.80 -13.45 -14.34
N HIS A 430 -28.48 -13.56 -14.36
CA HIS A 430 -27.78 -14.83 -14.16
C HIS A 430 -27.79 -15.32 -12.71
N ALA A 431 -27.81 -14.42 -11.72
CA ALA A 431 -27.78 -14.78 -10.30
C ALA A 431 -29.15 -14.89 -9.64
N LEU A 432 -30.11 -14.02 -10.01
CA LEU A 432 -31.37 -13.85 -9.28
C LEU A 432 -32.61 -14.24 -10.08
N SER A 433 -32.50 -14.48 -11.39
CA SER A 433 -33.67 -14.83 -12.21
C SER A 433 -33.90 -16.33 -12.32
N LYS A 434 -35.15 -16.74 -12.12
CA LYS A 434 -35.62 -18.09 -12.46
C LYS A 434 -35.72 -18.33 -13.97
N ASP A 435 -35.78 -17.24 -14.75
CA ASP A 435 -35.94 -17.30 -16.21
C ASP A 435 -34.61 -17.63 -16.92
N CYS A 436 -33.48 -17.57 -16.19
CA CYS A 436 -32.18 -18.02 -16.68
C CYS A 436 -32.02 -19.53 -16.46
N GLU A 437 -32.25 -20.34 -17.51
CA GLU A 437 -32.17 -21.82 -17.43
C GLU A 437 -30.83 -22.29 -16.87
N ASN A 438 -29.72 -21.71 -17.36
CA ASN A 438 -28.36 -21.98 -16.89
C ASN A 438 -27.89 -20.93 -15.86
N GLY A 439 -28.79 -20.53 -14.96
CA GLY A 439 -28.54 -19.55 -13.91
C GLY A 439 -28.32 -20.16 -12.53
N LEU A 440 -27.92 -19.31 -11.58
CA LEU A 440 -27.69 -19.68 -10.18
C LEU A 440 -28.97 -20.21 -9.52
N VAL A 441 -30.12 -19.58 -9.77
CA VAL A 441 -31.42 -19.97 -9.17
C VAL A 441 -31.75 -21.43 -9.47
N ASN A 442 -31.71 -21.83 -10.74
CA ASN A 442 -32.04 -23.20 -11.14
C ASN A 442 -31.02 -24.22 -10.62
N THR A 443 -29.74 -23.84 -10.57
CA THR A 443 -28.69 -24.65 -9.96
C THR A 443 -28.94 -24.86 -8.46
N LEU A 444 -29.36 -23.82 -7.73
CA LEU A 444 -29.66 -23.92 -6.30
C LEU A 444 -30.89 -24.77 -6.02
N ILE A 445 -31.95 -24.69 -6.85
CA ILE A 445 -33.12 -25.56 -6.73
C ILE A 445 -32.70 -27.04 -6.82
N GLU A 446 -31.80 -27.39 -7.75
CA GLU A 446 -31.25 -28.73 -7.86
C GLU A 446 -30.44 -29.13 -6.62
N VAL A 447 -29.50 -28.28 -6.19
CA VAL A 447 -28.64 -28.52 -5.02
C VAL A 447 -29.47 -28.72 -3.75
N CYS A 448 -30.46 -27.86 -3.51
CA CYS A 448 -31.38 -27.98 -2.39
C CYS A 448 -32.17 -29.29 -2.46
N GLY A 449 -32.70 -29.66 -3.62
CA GLY A 449 -33.42 -30.92 -3.80
C GLY A 449 -32.54 -32.16 -3.56
N ILE A 450 -31.26 -32.12 -3.92
CA ILE A 450 -30.28 -33.18 -3.61
C ILE A 450 -30.02 -33.25 -2.10
N MET A 451 -29.83 -32.09 -1.45
CA MET A 451 -29.58 -32.01 -0.01
C MET A 451 -30.79 -32.53 0.79
N GLU A 452 -32.01 -32.17 0.38
CA GLU A 452 -33.25 -32.69 0.97
C GLU A 452 -33.37 -34.21 0.89
N LYS A 453 -33.07 -34.79 -0.27
CA LYS A 453 -33.06 -36.25 -0.44
C LYS A 453 -32.02 -36.92 0.46
N ARG A 454 -30.85 -36.29 0.64
CA ARG A 454 -29.78 -36.83 1.50
C ARG A 454 -30.13 -36.73 2.99
N ILE A 455 -30.62 -35.58 3.45
CA ILE A 455 -30.94 -35.33 4.86
C ILE A 455 -32.19 -36.13 5.28
N GLY A 456 -33.23 -36.11 4.46
CA GLY A 456 -34.49 -36.80 4.71
C GLY A 456 -35.38 -36.12 5.76
N MET A 457 -36.24 -36.91 6.42
CA MET A 457 -37.16 -36.49 7.49
C MET A 457 -36.82 -37.26 8.77
N ARG A 458 -35.62 -37.07 9.31
CA ARG A 458 -35.21 -37.73 10.57
C ARG A 458 -35.65 -36.88 11.77
N PRO A 459 -36.19 -37.46 12.85
CA PRO A 459 -36.60 -36.72 14.05
C PRO A 459 -35.50 -35.83 14.63
N GLU A 460 -34.25 -36.29 14.54
CA GLU A 460 -33.06 -35.62 15.12
C GLU A 460 -32.46 -34.54 14.19
N THR A 461 -33.03 -34.30 13.01
CA THR A 461 -32.45 -33.38 12.00
C THR A 461 -32.22 -31.98 12.57
N ILE A 462 -33.20 -31.44 13.30
CA ILE A 462 -33.13 -30.09 13.87
C ILE A 462 -32.03 -30.02 14.93
N GLN A 463 -31.96 -31.01 15.81
CA GLN A 463 -30.92 -31.11 16.83
C GLN A 463 -29.53 -31.18 16.19
N ASN A 464 -29.36 -32.02 15.16
CA ASN A 464 -28.09 -32.16 14.44
C ASN A 464 -27.67 -30.85 13.73
N ILE A 465 -28.61 -30.08 13.17
CA ILE A 465 -28.30 -28.77 12.59
C ILE A 465 -27.80 -27.83 13.68
N THR A 466 -28.52 -27.72 14.80
CA THR A 466 -28.14 -26.83 15.92
C THR A 466 -26.77 -27.18 16.49
N GLU A 467 -26.51 -28.46 16.77
CA GLU A 467 -25.22 -28.92 17.31
C GLU A 467 -24.06 -28.66 16.33
N ASN A 468 -24.28 -28.80 15.02
CA ASN A 468 -23.22 -28.54 14.03
C ASN A 468 -22.97 -27.04 13.78
N TYR A 469 -23.95 -26.15 14.04
CA TYR A 469 -23.69 -24.71 14.07
C TYR A 469 -22.69 -24.34 15.16
N GLU A 470 -22.82 -24.91 16.36
CA GLU A 470 -21.86 -24.70 17.46
C GLU A 470 -20.49 -25.32 17.16
N LEU A 471 -20.47 -26.41 16.39
CA LEU A 471 -19.25 -27.10 16.01
C LEU A 471 -18.47 -26.33 14.93
N LEU A 472 -19.15 -25.67 13.99
CA LEU A 472 -18.56 -24.76 13.00
C LEU A 472 -17.77 -23.62 13.66
N GLU A 473 -18.32 -22.99 14.70
CA GLU A 473 -17.63 -21.95 15.49
C GLU A 473 -16.35 -22.48 16.18
N ASN A 474 -16.28 -23.80 16.44
CA ASN A 474 -15.15 -24.46 17.09
C ASN A 474 -14.15 -25.08 16.10
N MET A 475 -14.52 -25.29 14.83
CA MET A 475 -13.64 -25.86 13.79
C MET A 475 -12.49 -24.95 13.40
N GLU A 476 -12.62 -23.64 13.61
CA GLU A 476 -11.50 -22.69 13.47
C GLU A 476 -10.29 -23.05 14.36
N ARG A 477 -10.47 -23.99 15.32
CA ARG A 477 -9.44 -24.48 16.25
C ARG A 477 -8.91 -25.90 15.92
N GLY A 478 -9.24 -26.47 14.76
CA GLY A 478 -8.61 -27.69 14.24
C GLY A 478 -9.24 -29.03 14.64
N ALA A 479 -10.56 -29.07 14.91
CA ALA A 479 -11.27 -30.30 15.24
C ALA A 479 -11.50 -31.21 14.01
N SER A 480 -11.35 -32.53 14.19
CA SER A 480 -11.69 -33.52 13.16
C SER A 480 -13.19 -33.80 13.11
N VAL A 481 -13.74 -33.97 11.91
CA VAL A 481 -15.19 -34.02 11.63
C VAL A 481 -15.57 -35.37 11.05
N THR A 482 -16.64 -35.99 11.56
CA THR A 482 -17.19 -37.23 10.98
C THR A 482 -17.93 -36.96 9.66
N GLU A 483 -18.10 -37.98 8.81
CA GLU A 483 -18.86 -37.85 7.55
C GLU A 483 -20.31 -37.42 7.76
N GLU A 484 -20.94 -37.85 8.87
CA GLU A 484 -22.30 -37.43 9.20
C GLU A 484 -22.35 -35.94 9.59
N GLN A 485 -21.38 -35.45 10.36
CA GLN A 485 -21.25 -34.03 10.67
C GLN A 485 -20.96 -33.19 9.41
N LYS A 486 -20.08 -33.64 8.51
CA LYS A 486 -19.78 -32.94 7.23
C LYS A 486 -21.04 -32.67 6.41
N LYS A 487 -21.98 -33.62 6.38
CA LYS A 487 -23.26 -33.47 5.70
C LYS A 487 -24.10 -32.32 6.29
N TYR A 488 -24.19 -32.23 7.62
CA TYR A 488 -24.92 -31.17 8.30
C TYR A 488 -24.21 -29.82 8.21
N ILE A 489 -22.89 -29.78 8.18
CA ILE A 489 -22.10 -28.57 7.94
C ILE A 489 -22.32 -28.03 6.53
N ASN A 490 -22.29 -28.89 5.52
CA ASN A 490 -22.63 -28.48 4.16
C ASN A 490 -24.08 -27.97 4.07
N LEU A 491 -25.02 -28.59 4.79
CA LEU A 491 -26.38 -28.05 4.89
C LEU A 491 -26.36 -26.65 5.51
N ILE A 492 -25.63 -26.42 6.60
CA ILE A 492 -25.53 -25.10 7.24
C ILE A 492 -24.97 -24.05 6.27
N ILE A 493 -23.89 -24.35 5.56
CA ILE A 493 -23.31 -23.45 4.56
C ILE A 493 -24.35 -23.11 3.48
N LEU A 494 -25.09 -24.11 2.99
CA LEU A 494 -26.16 -23.89 2.02
C LEU A 494 -27.27 -22.98 2.59
N LEU A 495 -27.67 -23.19 3.84
CA LEU A 495 -28.70 -22.37 4.49
C LEU A 495 -28.24 -20.91 4.66
N GLU A 496 -26.98 -20.67 5.04
CA GLU A 496 -26.42 -19.31 5.13
C GLU A 496 -26.32 -18.67 3.74
N PHE A 497 -25.90 -19.42 2.72
CA PHE A 497 -25.86 -18.93 1.35
C PHE A 497 -27.26 -18.48 0.85
N LEU A 498 -28.31 -19.28 1.11
CA LEU A 498 -29.68 -18.90 0.76
C LEU A 498 -30.17 -17.66 1.52
N LYS A 499 -29.80 -17.49 2.81
CA LYS A 499 -30.12 -16.29 3.59
C LYS A 499 -29.47 -15.05 2.99
N GLU A 500 -28.19 -15.13 2.60
CA GLU A 500 -27.48 -14.01 1.99
C GLU A 500 -28.09 -13.61 0.64
N LEU A 501 -28.41 -14.58 -0.23
CA LEU A 501 -29.09 -14.30 -1.50
C LEU A 501 -30.49 -13.72 -1.30
N HIS A 502 -31.23 -14.23 -0.32
CA HIS A 502 -32.53 -13.68 0.07
C HIS A 502 -32.39 -12.21 0.48
N ALA A 503 -31.44 -11.90 1.37
CA ALA A 503 -31.19 -10.55 1.82
C ALA A 503 -30.77 -9.61 0.67
N ILE A 504 -29.89 -10.07 -0.24
CA ILE A 504 -29.48 -9.31 -1.42
C ILE A 504 -30.68 -8.99 -2.31
N SER A 505 -31.52 -9.99 -2.61
CA SER A 505 -32.68 -9.82 -3.47
C SER A 505 -33.68 -8.83 -2.88
N GLN A 506 -33.99 -8.98 -1.57
CA GLN A 506 -34.86 -8.05 -0.84
C GLN A 506 -34.30 -6.61 -0.83
N ALA A 507 -33.01 -6.45 -0.53
CA ALA A 507 -32.36 -5.14 -0.50
C ALA A 507 -32.38 -4.46 -1.88
N LYS A 508 -32.12 -5.21 -2.97
CA LYS A 508 -32.24 -4.71 -4.34
C LYS A 508 -33.67 -4.33 -4.70
N GLY A 509 -34.64 -5.16 -4.33
CA GLY A 509 -36.07 -4.87 -4.51
C GLY A 509 -36.48 -3.57 -3.83
N PHE A 510 -36.07 -3.38 -2.57
CA PHE A 510 -36.34 -2.17 -1.80
C PHE A 510 -35.70 -0.92 -2.43
N LEU A 511 -34.42 -1.00 -2.81
CA LEU A 511 -33.71 0.12 -3.43
C LEU A 511 -34.32 0.52 -4.79
N ASN A 512 -34.74 -0.45 -5.60
CA ASN A 512 -35.42 -0.17 -6.88
C ASN A 512 -36.78 0.53 -6.68
N GLN A 513 -37.50 0.22 -5.60
CA GLN A 513 -38.77 0.87 -5.24
C GLN A 513 -38.59 2.31 -4.70
N HIS A 514 -37.38 2.70 -4.31
CA HIS A 514 -37.07 4.02 -3.75
C HIS A 514 -36.20 4.90 -4.66
N ALA A 515 -35.69 4.34 -5.75
CA ALA A 515 -35.00 5.08 -6.82
C ALA A 515 -35.95 5.56 -7.94
N MET A 516 -37.19 5.07 -7.97
CA MET A 516 -38.32 5.64 -8.74
C MET A 516 -39.06 6.68 -7.90
#